data_AF-A0A6N3BSV2-F1
#
_entry.id   AF-A0A6N3BSV2-F1
#
_cell.length_a   1.000
_cell.length_b   1.000
_cell.length_c   1.000
_cell.angle_alpha   90.00
_cell.angle_beta   90.00
_cell.angle_gamma   90.00
#
_symmetry.space_group_name_H-M   'P 1'
#
loop_
_entity.id
_entity.type
_entity.pdbx_description
1 polymer ?
#
loop_
_entity_poly.entity_id
_entity_poly.type
_entity_poly.pdbx_seq_one_letter_code
_entity_poly.pdbx_strand_id
1 'polypeptide(L)'
;MVAKMNLIVPQGDDFDKSFDLTDDSGAPYDTTGCKFIFGARYNLDEEVLTVEAECKITSPGTIQLLLPKAVTAELKAYNKESHKNILCYDIQMIKGAESTRIMQGDIFVSPGHAYRSELIKDGG
;
A
#
# COMPACT_ATOMS: atom_id res chain seq x y z
N MET A 1 10.56 16.54 3.82
CA MET A 1 9.17 16.63 3.27
C MET A 1 8.56 15.22 3.29
N VAL A 2 7.27 15.06 3.63
CA VAL A 2 6.60 13.73 3.57
C VAL A 2 5.79 13.65 2.28
N ALA A 3 6.09 12.68 1.42
CA ALA A 3 5.34 12.47 0.19
C ALA A 3 3.91 11.99 0.47
N LYS A 4 2.95 12.44 -0.32
CA LYS A 4 1.54 12.00 -0.24
C LYS A 4 1.14 11.28 -1.51
N MET A 5 0.70 10.03 -1.39
CA MET A 5 0.26 9.23 -2.51
C MET A 5 -0.88 8.31 -2.09
N ASN A 6 -1.90 8.19 -2.93
CA ASN A 6 -2.96 7.21 -2.72
C ASN A 6 -2.66 5.94 -3.52
N LEU A 7 -3.00 4.79 -2.93
CA LEU A 7 -2.83 3.47 -3.53
C LEU A 7 -4.20 2.88 -3.86
N ILE A 8 -4.29 2.14 -4.96
CA ILE A 8 -5.45 1.32 -5.29
C ILE A 8 -4.98 -0.12 -5.27
N VAL A 9 -5.41 -0.88 -4.26
CA VAL A 9 -4.96 -2.26 -4.04
C VAL A 9 -6.09 -3.22 -4.42
N PRO A 10 -5.88 -4.13 -5.38
CA PRO A 10 -6.87 -5.15 -5.72
C PRO A 10 -6.97 -6.18 -4.58
N GLN A 11 -8.19 -6.43 -4.11
CA GLN A 11 -8.46 -7.50 -3.14
C GLN A 11 -8.25 -8.86 -3.81
N GLY A 12 -7.45 -9.71 -3.18
CA GLY A 12 -7.27 -11.10 -3.61
C GLY A 12 -6.35 -11.29 -4.82
N ASP A 13 -5.49 -10.32 -5.11
CA ASP A 13 -4.45 -10.39 -6.13
C ASP A 13 -3.11 -9.85 -5.61
N ASP A 14 -2.00 -10.21 -6.24
CA ASP A 14 -0.69 -9.66 -5.89
C ASP A 14 -0.65 -8.16 -6.24
N PHE A 15 -0.18 -7.33 -5.31
CA PHE A 15 0.00 -5.90 -5.54
C PHE A 15 1.47 -5.51 -5.39
N ASP A 16 2.00 -4.86 -6.42
CA ASP A 16 3.37 -4.39 -6.49
C ASP A 16 3.38 -2.89 -6.79
N LYS A 17 4.14 -2.13 -6.00
CA LYS A 17 4.33 -0.70 -6.20
C LYS A 17 5.75 -0.26 -5.90
N SER A 18 6.39 0.32 -6.91
CA SER A 18 7.64 1.07 -6.74
C SER A 18 7.39 2.53 -6.37
N PHE A 19 8.27 3.06 -5.53
CA PHE A 19 8.30 4.45 -5.10
C PHE A 19 9.71 5.01 -5.31
N ASP A 20 9.77 6.14 -6.00
CA ASP A 20 11.01 6.90 -6.16
C ASP A 20 11.11 7.94 -5.03
N LEU A 21 12.24 7.89 -4.33
CA LEU A 21 12.60 8.74 -3.22
C LEU A 21 13.65 9.73 -3.72
N THR A 22 13.27 10.99 -3.83
CA THR A 22 14.18 12.07 -4.19
C THR A 22 14.36 13.04 -3.03
N ASP A 23 15.54 13.64 -2.93
CA ASP A 23 15.76 14.78 -2.03
C ASP A 23 15.14 16.07 -2.59
N ASP A 24 15.31 17.18 -1.86
CA ASP A 24 14.78 18.50 -2.25
C ASP A 24 15.44 19.05 -3.54
N SER A 25 16.56 18.47 -3.98
CA SER A 25 17.23 18.82 -5.24
C SER A 25 16.78 17.96 -6.43
N GLY A 26 15.94 16.94 -6.18
CA GLY A 26 15.49 15.98 -7.17
C GLY A 26 16.48 14.83 -7.41
N ALA A 27 17.56 14.74 -6.64
CA ALA A 27 18.50 13.63 -6.72
C ALA A 27 17.95 12.40 -5.99
N PRO A 28 18.28 11.16 -6.44
CA PRO A 28 17.90 9.95 -5.73
C PRO A 28 18.43 9.96 -4.29
N TYR A 29 17.55 9.65 -3.34
CA TYR A 29 17.90 9.60 -1.93
C TYR A 29 18.89 8.44 -1.65
N ASP A 30 19.90 8.66 -0.80
CA ASP A 30 20.81 7.60 -0.37
C ASP A 30 20.10 6.62 0.59
N THR A 31 19.82 5.43 0.08
CA THR A 31 19.14 4.35 0.80
C THR A 31 20.10 3.41 1.54
N THR A 32 21.41 3.68 1.54
CA THR A 32 22.41 2.81 2.17
C THR A 32 22.21 2.71 3.67
N GLY A 33 22.06 1.48 4.17
CA GLY A 33 21.84 1.20 5.60
C GLY A 33 20.44 1.57 6.10
N CYS A 34 19.52 1.92 5.21
CA CYS A 34 18.12 2.20 5.55
C CYS A 34 17.28 0.91 5.48
N LYS A 35 16.25 0.84 6.32
CA LYS A 35 15.11 -0.07 6.18
C LYS A 35 13.84 0.74 5.97
N PHE A 36 12.88 0.17 5.25
CA PHE A 36 11.63 0.85 4.95
C PHE A 36 10.46 -0.04 5.34
N ILE A 37 9.63 0.40 6.28
CA ILE A 37 8.49 -0.36 6.78
C ILE A 37 7.21 0.34 6.37
N PHE A 38 6.34 -0.41 5.69
CA PHE A 38 4.99 -0.03 5.34
C PHE A 38 4.03 -0.51 6.42
N GLY A 39 3.21 0.40 6.94
CA GLY A 39 2.14 0.08 7.88
C GLY A 39 0.81 0.65 7.42
N ALA A 40 -0.27 -0.12 7.49
CA ALA A 40 -1.62 0.33 7.17
C ALA A 40 -2.67 -0.17 8.15
N ARG A 41 -3.72 0.63 8.38
CA ARG A 41 -4.86 0.29 9.25
C ARG A 41 -6.14 1.02 8.85
N TYR A 42 -7.28 0.43 9.19
CA TYR A 42 -8.61 1.00 8.90
C TYR A 42 -9.00 2.12 9.86
N ASN A 43 -8.52 2.09 11.10
CA ASN A 43 -8.76 3.13 12.09
C ASN A 43 -7.45 3.53 12.78
N LEU A 44 -7.24 4.82 12.98
CA LEU A 44 -6.10 5.34 13.73
C LEU A 44 -6.15 4.95 15.22
N ASP A 45 -7.35 4.66 15.74
CA ASP A 45 -7.54 4.19 17.12
C ASP A 45 -7.19 2.71 17.30
N GLU A 46 -7.01 1.94 16.21
CA GLU A 46 -6.56 0.55 16.30
C GLU A 46 -5.05 0.52 16.55
N GLU A 47 -4.64 -0.11 17.66
CA GLU A 47 -3.22 -0.31 18.01
C GLU A 47 -2.52 -1.30 17.08
N VAL A 48 -3.29 -2.20 16.46
CA VAL A 48 -2.77 -3.27 15.60
C VAL A 48 -2.84 -2.85 14.13
N LEU A 49 -1.71 -2.97 13.43
CA LEU A 49 -1.68 -2.78 11.99
C LEU A 49 -2.48 -3.87 11.28
N THR A 50 -3.30 -3.47 10.30
CA THR A 50 -3.95 -4.40 9.38
C THR A 50 -2.94 -5.00 8.41
N VAL A 51 -1.96 -4.20 8.00
CA VAL A 51 -0.87 -4.62 7.11
C VAL A 51 0.43 -4.07 7.66
N GLU A 52 1.43 -4.93 7.76
CA GLU A 52 2.83 -4.57 8.00
C GLU A 52 3.70 -5.29 6.97
N ALA A 53 4.54 -4.56 6.24
CA ALA A 53 5.42 -5.13 5.22
C ALA A 53 6.72 -4.33 5.12
N GLU A 54 7.83 -5.01 4.83
CA GLU A 54 9.10 -4.34 4.53
C GLU A 54 9.17 -4.02 3.02
N CYS A 55 9.44 -2.76 2.68
CA CYS A 55 9.71 -2.35 1.31
C CYS A 55 11.16 -2.69 0.94
N LYS A 56 11.35 -3.35 -0.19
CA LYS A 56 12.68 -3.73 -0.68
C LYS A 56 13.34 -2.58 -1.42
N ILE A 57 14.61 -2.33 -1.15
CA ILE A 57 15.41 -1.41 -1.98
C ILE A 57 15.76 -2.14 -3.27
N THR A 58 15.35 -1.60 -4.41
CA THR A 58 15.60 -2.19 -5.74
C THR A 58 16.71 -1.47 -6.51
N SER A 59 16.89 -0.18 -6.25
CA SER A 59 17.98 0.66 -6.74
C SER A 59 18.20 1.85 -5.79
N PRO A 60 19.32 2.58 -5.91
CA PRO A 60 19.50 3.84 -5.16
C PRO A 60 18.30 4.77 -5.37
N GLY A 61 17.68 5.20 -4.26
CA GLY A 61 16.48 6.04 -4.28
C GLY A 61 15.18 5.35 -4.71
N THR A 62 15.13 4.03 -4.93
CA THR A 62 13.87 3.34 -5.26
C THR A 62 13.59 2.22 -4.27
N ILE A 63 12.36 2.21 -3.74
CA ILE A 63 11.85 1.14 -2.89
C ILE A 63 10.63 0.50 -3.53
N GLN A 64 10.42 -0.78 -3.24
CA GLN A 64 9.31 -1.57 -3.77
C GLN A 64 8.50 -2.18 -2.63
N LEU A 65 7.20 -1.94 -2.64
CA LEU A 65 6.23 -2.60 -1.80
C LEU A 65 5.61 -3.77 -2.57
N LEU A 66 5.68 -4.96 -1.99
CA LEU A 66 4.94 -6.14 -2.45
C LEU A 66 3.95 -6.55 -1.38
N LEU A 67 2.66 -6.48 -1.69
CA LEU A 67 1.60 -7.08 -0.89
C LEU A 67 1.13 -8.34 -1.62
N PRO A 68 1.47 -9.54 -1.11
CA PRO A 68 1.06 -10.77 -1.78
C PRO A 68 -0.46 -10.95 -1.67
N LYS A 69 -1.03 -11.74 -2.58
CA LYS A 69 -2.44 -12.11 -2.62
C LYS A 69 -2.99 -12.54 -1.25
N ALA A 70 -2.21 -13.28 -0.46
CA ALA A 70 -2.61 -13.70 0.87
C ALA A 70 -2.88 -12.53 1.82
N VAL A 71 -2.16 -11.42 1.68
CA VAL A 71 -2.39 -10.19 2.45
C VAL A 71 -3.55 -9.39 1.85
N THR A 72 -3.57 -9.21 0.53
CA THR A 72 -4.61 -8.40 -0.13
C THR A 72 -5.99 -9.04 -0.09
N ALA A 73 -6.09 -10.37 0.02
CA ALA A 73 -7.36 -11.09 0.16
C ALA A 73 -8.08 -10.76 1.48
N GLU A 74 -7.32 -10.52 2.56
CA GLU A 74 -7.84 -10.17 3.89
C GLU A 74 -8.33 -8.72 3.97
N LEU A 75 -7.93 -7.88 3.01
CA LEU A 75 -8.40 -6.49 2.93
C LEU A 75 -9.87 -6.46 2.54
N LYS A 76 -10.68 -5.69 3.27
CA LYS A 76 -12.09 -5.47 3.00
C LYS A 76 -12.26 -4.45 1.88
N ALA A 77 -12.72 -4.90 0.72
CA ALA A 77 -13.30 -4.04 -0.31
C ALA A 77 -14.70 -3.57 0.10
N TYR A 78 -15.13 -2.42 -0.41
CA TYR A 78 -16.50 -1.93 -0.19
C TYR A 78 -17.51 -2.97 -0.69
N ASN A 79 -18.48 -3.32 0.16
CA ASN A 79 -19.65 -4.10 -0.26
C ASN A 79 -20.90 -3.58 0.47
N LYS A 80 -22.09 -4.07 0.10
CA LYS A 80 -23.38 -3.62 0.68
C LYS A 80 -23.44 -3.73 2.21
N GLU A 81 -22.55 -4.51 2.83
CA GLU A 81 -22.51 -4.79 4.27
C GLU A 81 -21.30 -4.11 4.97
N SER A 82 -20.26 -3.75 4.22
CA SER A 82 -19.01 -3.15 4.72
C SER A 82 -18.84 -1.75 4.13
N HIS A 83 -19.14 -0.73 4.93
CA HIS A 83 -18.87 0.68 4.63
C HIS A 83 -17.38 1.08 4.82
N LYS A 84 -16.46 0.12 4.97
CA LYS A 84 -15.03 0.36 5.18
C LYS A 84 -14.25 -0.07 3.94
N ASN A 85 -13.64 0.88 3.24
CA ASN A 85 -12.86 0.61 2.01
C ASN A 85 -11.57 1.43 1.89
N ILE A 86 -11.24 2.22 2.91
CA ILE A 86 -10.07 3.09 2.93
C ILE A 86 -9.23 2.76 4.17
N LEU A 87 -7.97 2.42 3.96
CA LEU A 87 -6.96 2.34 5.03
C LEU A 87 -6.07 3.57 4.94
N CYS A 88 -5.66 4.12 6.08
CA CYS A 88 -4.55 5.05 6.09
C CYS A 88 -3.25 4.25 6.18
N TYR A 89 -2.24 4.65 5.43
CA TYR A 89 -0.91 4.04 5.46
C TYR A 89 0.19 5.09 5.62
N ASP A 90 1.32 4.63 6.15
CA ASP A 90 2.59 5.33 6.02
C ASP A 90 3.74 4.39 5.71
N ILE A 91 4.84 4.97 5.21
CA ILE A 91 6.13 4.29 5.07
C ILE A 91 7.12 5.02 5.96
N GLN A 92 7.72 4.28 6.90
CA GLN A 92 8.79 4.75 7.75
C GLN A 92 10.14 4.32 7.20
N MET A 93 11.07 5.25 7.12
CA MET A 93 12.50 4.99 6.92
C MET A 93 13.15 4.87 8.29
N ILE A 94 13.88 3.77 8.49
CA ILE A 94 14.67 3.51 9.69
C ILE A 94 16.14 3.53 9.30
N LYS A 95 16.93 4.41 9.91
CA LYS A 95 18.38 4.52 9.72
C LYS A 95 19.07 4.55 11.08
N GLY A 96 19.70 3.45 11.45
CA GLY A 96 20.24 3.29 12.81
C GLY A 96 19.12 3.31 13.85
N ALA A 97 19.15 4.27 14.77
CA ALA A 97 18.14 4.45 15.83
C ALA A 97 17.02 5.44 15.47
N GLU A 98 17.14 6.13 14.33
CA GLU A 98 16.17 7.13 13.90
C GLU A 98 15.11 6.51 13.01
N SER A 99 13.84 6.84 13.27
CA SER A 99 12.71 6.54 12.39
C SER A 99 12.09 7.85 11.90
N THR A 100 11.85 7.94 10.60
CA THR A 100 11.23 9.11 9.96
C THR A 100 10.18 8.66 8.96
N ARG A 101 8.98 9.24 9.03
CA ARG A 101 7.94 9.04 8.01
C ARG A 101 8.37 9.71 6.71
N ILE A 102 8.41 8.96 5.61
CA ILE A 102 8.79 9.47 4.29
C ILE A 102 7.61 9.54 3.32
N MET A 103 6.60 8.71 3.52
CA MET A 103 5.40 8.68 2.68
C MET A 103 4.17 8.37 3.51
N GLN A 104 3.02 8.86 3.06
CA GLN A 104 1.72 8.51 3.61
C GLN A 104 0.61 8.67 2.58
N GLY A 105 -0.54 8.09 2.87
CA GLY A 105 -1.76 8.35 2.14
C GLY A 105 -2.82 7.31 2.43
N ASP A 106 -3.75 7.18 1.48
CA ASP A 106 -4.89 6.30 1.61
C ASP A 106 -4.77 5.11 0.65
N ILE A 107 -5.16 3.92 1.13
CA ILE A 107 -5.33 2.72 0.33
C ILE A 107 -6.81 2.54 0.03
N PHE A 108 -7.18 2.58 -1.25
CA PHE A 108 -8.49 2.22 -1.74
C PHE A 108 -8.49 0.75 -2.14
N VAL A 109 -9.24 -0.07 -1.41
CA VAL A 109 -9.34 -1.50 -1.73
C VAL A 109 -10.34 -1.69 -2.87
N SER A 110 -9.84 -2.09 -4.04
CA SER A 110 -10.67 -2.41 -5.20
C SER A 110 -11.16 -3.85 -5.07
N PRO A 111 -12.48 -4.13 -5.10
CA PRO A 111 -12.92 -5.50 -5.33
C PRO A 111 -12.34 -5.91 -6.69
N GLY A 112 -11.56 -6.99 -6.75
CA GLY A 112 -10.95 -7.45 -8.00
C GLY A 112 -11.98 -7.70 -9.11
N HIS A 113 -11.54 -8.15 -10.28
CA HIS A 113 -12.42 -8.43 -11.42
C HIS A 113 -13.48 -9.51 -11.12
N ALA A 114 -14.55 -9.13 -10.42
CA ALA A 114 -15.75 -9.92 -10.19
C ALA A 114 -16.71 -9.76 -11.37
N TYR A 115 -16.20 -9.74 -12.61
CA TYR A 115 -17.05 -9.93 -13.76
C TYR A 115 -17.60 -11.35 -13.70
N ARG A 116 -18.78 -11.51 -13.10
CA ARG A 116 -19.64 -12.65 -13.36
C ARG A 116 -20.17 -12.45 -14.77
N SER A 117 -19.63 -13.20 -15.71
CA SER A 117 -20.26 -13.44 -17.02
C SER A 117 -21.55 -14.23 -16.80
N GLU A 118 -22.55 -13.60 -16.20
CA GLU A 118 -23.91 -14.14 -16.10
C GLU A 118 -24.86 -12.95 -16.18
N LEU A 119 -24.95 -12.31 -17.35
CA LEU A 119 -26.08 -11.46 -17.76
C LEU A 119 -25.99 -11.08 -19.25
N ILE A 120 -25.64 -12.03 -20.11
CA ILE A 120 -26.24 -12.11 -21.44
C ILE A 120 -26.67 -13.57 -21.59
N LYS A 121 -27.76 -13.94 -20.89
CA LYS A 121 -28.61 -15.00 -21.41
C LYS A 121 -29.31 -14.37 -22.59
N ASP A 122 -28.99 -14.84 -23.78
CA ASP A 122 -29.85 -14.70 -24.95
C ASP A 122 -31.30 -14.97 -24.52
N GLY A 123 -32.20 -14.04 -24.81
CA GLY A 123 -33.61 -14.22 -24.48
C GLY A 123 -34.44 -12.97 -24.73
N GLY A 124 -34.98 -12.88 -25.95
CA GLY A 124 -36.03 -11.93 -26.34
C GLY A 124 -36.12 -11.74 -27.84
#